data_AF-A0A6A3RYI1-F1
#
_entry.id   AF-A0A6A3RYI1-F1
#
_cell.length_a   1.000
_cell.length_b   1.000
_cell.length_c   1.000
_cell.angle_alpha   90.00
_cell.angle_beta   90.00
_cell.angle_gamma   90.00
#
_symmetry.space_group_name_H-M   'P 1'
#
loop_
_entity.id
_entity.type
_entity.pdbx_description
1 polymer ?
#
loop_
_entity_poly.entity_id
_entity_poly.type
_entity_poly.pdbx_seq_one_letter_code
_entity_poly.pdbx_strand_id
1 'polypeptide(L)'
;MEVDYEESEPDVDHDDGEVEWSPKQITDAQRVLHPGSPMSPKTVVAVERARLLEASMSRRDDPPAAVSEPQVITRSRFETLCTSHSGSSEETMLQERTSPHPSNWS
;
A
#
# COMPACT_ATOMS: atom_id res chain seq x y z
N MET A 1 -1.94 34.52 -25.94
CA MET A 1 -2.41 33.85 -27.17
C MET A 1 -3.75 33.25 -26.81
N GLU A 2 -4.83 33.71 -27.43
CA GLU A 2 -6.17 33.15 -27.27
C GLU A 2 -6.30 31.94 -28.21
N VAL A 3 -6.80 30.83 -27.68
CA VAL A 3 -7.00 29.58 -28.42
C VAL A 3 -8.48 29.51 -28.76
N ASP A 4 -8.78 29.43 -30.06
CA ASP A 4 -10.15 29.33 -30.58
C ASP A 4 -10.51 27.84 -30.65
N TYR A 5 -11.47 27.40 -29.83
CA TYR A 5 -11.92 26.00 -29.80
C TYR A 5 -13.22 25.89 -30.59
N GLU A 6 -13.18 25.21 -31.73
CA GLU A 6 -14.41 24.77 -32.42
C GLU A 6 -15.07 23.67 -31.56
N GLU A 7 -16.30 23.92 -31.12
CA GLU A 7 -17.12 22.98 -30.35
C GLU A 7 -17.49 21.79 -31.24
N SER A 8 -16.97 20.61 -30.92
CA SER A 8 -17.35 19.37 -31.62
C SER A 8 -18.61 18.81 -30.97
N GLU A 9 -19.70 18.70 -31.73
CA GLU A 9 -20.90 18.00 -31.28
C GLU A 9 -20.58 16.51 -31.05
N PRO A 10 -20.98 15.92 -29.90
CA PRO A 10 -20.77 14.50 -29.69
C PRO A 10 -21.66 13.69 -30.63
N ASP A 11 -21.11 12.66 -31.27
CA ASP A 11 -21.86 11.68 -32.06
C ASP A 11 -22.67 10.80 -31.10
N VAL A 12 -23.93 11.16 -30.87
CA VAL A 12 -24.83 10.50 -29.90
C VAL A 12 -25.95 9.73 -30.58
N ASP A 13 -25.66 9.03 -31.67
CA ASP A 13 -26.57 7.99 -32.17
C ASP A 13 -26.16 6.61 -31.58
N HIS A 14 -26.18 6.50 -30.25
CA HIS A 14 -26.22 5.19 -29.60
C HIS A 14 -27.67 4.91 -29.24
N ASP A 15 -28.39 4.23 -30.15
CA ASP A 15 -29.74 3.74 -29.91
C ASP A 15 -29.70 2.86 -28.65
N ASP A 16 -30.23 3.42 -27.58
CA ASP A 16 -30.31 2.96 -26.20
C ASP A 16 -31.36 1.85 -26.07
N GLY A 17 -31.30 0.89 -27.02
CA GLY A 17 -32.14 -0.28 -27.07
C GLY A 17 -32.19 -0.92 -25.69
N GLU A 18 -33.36 -0.78 -25.06
CA GLU A 18 -33.69 -1.20 -23.71
C GLU A 18 -33.15 -2.62 -23.49
N VAL A 19 -32.01 -2.76 -22.82
CA VAL A 19 -31.50 -4.09 -22.52
C VAL A 19 -32.42 -4.64 -21.43
N GLU A 20 -33.35 -5.50 -21.81
CA GLU A 20 -34.31 -6.13 -20.90
C GLU A 20 -33.56 -7.05 -19.92
N TRP A 21 -32.95 -6.47 -18.90
CA TRP A 21 -32.42 -7.19 -17.75
C TRP A 21 -33.57 -7.41 -16.77
N SER A 22 -34.54 -8.25 -17.15
CA SER A 22 -35.39 -8.90 -16.17
C SER A 22 -34.45 -9.73 -15.27
N PRO A 23 -34.34 -9.44 -13.95
CA PRO A 23 -33.53 -10.28 -13.08
C PRO A 23 -34.06 -11.70 -13.19
N LYS A 24 -33.18 -12.67 -13.47
CA LYS A 24 -33.56 -14.09 -13.51
C LYS A 24 -34.33 -14.39 -12.22
N GLN A 25 -35.60 -14.75 -12.36
CA GLN A 25 -36.48 -15.02 -11.22
C GLN A 25 -35.88 -16.18 -10.43
N ILE A 26 -35.19 -15.85 -9.33
CA ILE A 26 -34.55 -16.85 -8.49
C ILE A 26 -35.65 -17.62 -7.75
N THR A 27 -35.60 -18.94 -7.89
CA THR A 27 -36.55 -19.85 -7.23
C THR A 27 -36.33 -19.83 -5.72
N ASP A 28 -37.36 -20.17 -4.93
CA ASP A 28 -37.27 -20.15 -3.47
C ASP A 28 -36.15 -21.07 -2.95
N ALA A 29 -35.92 -22.20 -3.63
CA ALA A 29 -34.80 -23.11 -3.37
C ALA A 29 -33.42 -22.45 -3.58
N GLN A 30 -33.29 -21.51 -4.52
CA GLN A 30 -32.05 -20.75 -4.75
C GLN A 30 -31.88 -19.61 -3.74
N ARG A 31 -32.98 -19.14 -3.13
CA ARG A 31 -32.97 -18.12 -2.07
C ARG A 31 -32.63 -18.70 -0.69
N VAL A 32 -32.61 -20.04 -0.54
CA VAL A 32 -32.26 -20.69 0.72
C VAL A 32 -30.81 -20.37 1.10
N LEU A 33 -30.64 -19.52 2.12
CA LEU A 33 -29.39 -19.49 2.86
C LEU A 33 -29.32 -20.74 3.72
N HIS A 34 -28.38 -21.63 3.40
CA HIS A 34 -28.16 -22.82 4.21
C HIS A 34 -27.78 -22.41 5.64
N PRO A 35 -28.47 -22.91 6.68
CA PRO A 35 -28.17 -22.59 8.09
C PRO A 35 -26.78 -23.09 8.52
N GLY A 36 -26.10 -23.87 7.68
CA GLY A 36 -24.74 -24.35 7.87
C GLY A 36 -23.64 -23.39 7.43
N SER A 37 -23.94 -22.34 6.66
CA SER A 37 -22.98 -21.27 6.43
C SER A 37 -23.07 -20.32 7.62
N PRO A 38 -22.00 -20.13 8.40
CA PRO A 38 -22.16 -19.32 9.58
C PRO A 38 -22.43 -17.87 9.17
N MET A 39 -23.40 -17.24 9.81
CA MET A 39 -23.61 -15.80 9.70
C MET A 39 -22.36 -15.01 10.16
N SER A 40 -21.47 -15.66 10.92
CA SER A 40 -20.28 -15.06 11.56
C SER A 40 -19.03 -15.91 11.31
N PRO A 41 -17.82 -15.36 11.29
CA PRO A 41 -16.65 -16.13 10.91
C PRO A 41 -16.40 -17.32 11.87
N LYS A 42 -16.48 -18.57 11.37
CA LYS A 42 -16.25 -19.81 12.16
C LYS A 42 -14.78 -20.08 12.51
N THR A 43 -13.86 -19.32 11.91
CA THR A 43 -12.43 -19.61 11.98
C THR A 43 -11.66 -18.45 12.59
N VAL A 44 -10.66 -18.78 13.40
CA VAL A 44 -9.76 -17.80 14.02
C VAL A 44 -9.09 -16.92 12.96
N VAL A 45 -8.71 -17.52 11.81
CA VAL A 45 -8.12 -16.78 10.66
C VAL A 45 -9.07 -15.71 10.12
N ALA A 46 -10.37 -16.00 10.03
CA ALA A 46 -11.33 -15.03 9.52
C ALA A 46 -11.66 -13.95 10.56
N VAL A 47 -11.65 -14.29 11.86
CA VAL A 47 -11.76 -13.32 12.95
C VAL A 47 -10.53 -12.40 13.02
N GLU A 48 -9.34 -12.95 12.85
CA GLU A 48 -8.08 -12.18 12.85
C GLU A 48 -8.01 -11.23 11.65
N ARG A 49 -8.38 -11.70 10.45
CA ARG A 49 -8.49 -10.82 9.28
C ARG A 49 -9.53 -9.72 9.48
N ALA A 50 -10.67 -10.01 10.09
CA ALA A 50 -11.68 -9.01 10.39
C ALA A 50 -11.13 -7.93 11.33
N ARG A 51 -10.40 -8.32 12.38
CA ARG A 51 -9.76 -7.38 13.31
C ARG A 51 -8.69 -6.52 12.64
N LEU A 52 -7.88 -7.11 11.76
CA LEU A 52 -6.87 -6.36 10.99
C LEU A 52 -7.53 -5.36 10.03
N LEU A 53 -8.64 -5.74 9.40
CA LEU A 53 -9.43 -4.87 8.53
C LEU A 53 -10.05 -3.70 9.30
N GLU A 54 -10.62 -3.97 10.47
CA GLU A 54 -11.18 -2.94 11.36
C GLU A 54 -10.11 -1.93 11.79
N ALA A 55 -8.94 -2.40 12.24
CA ALA A 55 -7.81 -1.53 12.56
C ALA A 55 -7.33 -0.70 11.35
N SER A 56 -7.32 -1.30 10.15
CA SER A 56 -6.94 -0.61 8.92
C SER A 56 -7.96 0.45 8.50
N MET A 57 -9.25 0.21 8.78
CA MET A 57 -10.30 1.19 8.54
C MET A 57 -10.23 2.34 9.55
N SER A 58 -10.00 2.06 10.83
CA SER A 58 -9.82 3.07 11.89
C SER A 58 -8.69 4.06 11.55
N ARG A 59 -7.60 3.61 10.92
CA ARG A 59 -6.50 4.49 10.48
C ARG A 59 -6.97 5.60 9.51
N ARG A 60 -8.08 5.42 8.80
CA ARG A 60 -8.60 6.45 7.89
C ARG A 60 -9.24 7.62 8.63
N ASP A 61 -9.70 7.39 9.86
CA ASP A 61 -10.26 8.42 10.73
C ASP A 61 -9.17 9.15 11.53
N ASP A 62 -7.98 8.54 11.66
CA ASP A 62 -6.82 9.18 12.28
C ASP A 62 -6.28 10.33 11.40
N PRO A 63 -5.83 11.45 12.01
CA PRO A 63 -5.22 12.54 11.26
C PRO A 63 -3.99 12.05 10.47
N PRO A 64 -3.72 12.63 9.28
CA PRO A 64 -2.62 12.19 8.45
C PRO A 64 -1.32 12.26 9.24
N ALA A 65 -0.50 11.20 9.12
CA ALA A 65 0.80 11.16 9.76
C ALA A 65 1.59 12.43 9.40
N ALA A 66 2.16 13.10 10.40
CA ALA A 66 2.95 14.29 10.18
C ALA A 66 4.12 13.96 9.23
N VAL A 67 4.02 14.44 8.00
CA VAL A 67 5.08 14.28 6.99
C VAL A 67 6.13 15.33 7.26
N SER A 68 7.40 14.92 7.39
CA SER A 68 8.50 15.88 7.42
C SER A 68 8.64 16.53 6.05
N GLU A 69 8.92 17.83 6.02
CA GLU A 69 9.24 18.51 4.77
C GLU A 69 10.41 17.79 4.05
N PRO A 70 10.32 17.63 2.71
CA PRO A 70 11.42 17.09 1.93
C PRO A 70 12.67 17.94 2.19
N GLN A 71 13.73 17.32 2.72
CA GLN A 71 14.98 18.04 2.91
C GLN A 71 15.61 18.35 1.56
N VAL A 72 15.58 19.63 1.16
CA VAL A 72 16.31 20.10 -0.01
C VAL A 72 17.80 20.09 0.34
N ILE A 73 18.54 19.14 -0.23
CA ILE A 73 20.00 19.10 -0.12
C ILE A 73 20.57 19.96 -1.24
N THR A 74 21.08 21.14 -0.89
CA THR A 74 21.80 22.01 -1.82
C THR A 74 23.21 21.49 -2.07
N ARG A 75 23.80 21.77 -3.24
CA ARG A 75 25.13 21.26 -3.65
C ARG A 75 26.23 21.49 -2.60
N SER A 76 26.22 22.64 -1.92
CA SER A 76 27.14 22.95 -0.82
C SER A 76 26.93 22.05 0.42
N ARG A 77 25.67 21.74 0.75
CA ARG A 77 25.31 20.82 1.83
C ARG A 77 25.71 19.38 1.49
N PHE A 78 25.59 19.00 0.22
CA PHE A 78 26.06 17.71 -0.28
C PHE A 78 27.59 17.59 -0.18
N GLU A 79 28.33 18.62 -0.62
CA GLU A 79 29.80 18.65 -0.52
C GLU A 79 30.27 18.53 0.94
N THR A 80 29.59 19.19 1.88
CA THR A 80 29.90 19.09 3.33
C THR A 80 29.56 17.71 3.92
N LEU A 81 28.55 17.01 3.39
CA LEU A 81 28.18 15.66 3.81
C LEU A 81 29.14 14.59 3.26
N CYS A 82 29.67 14.81 2.05
CA CYS A 82 30.66 13.91 1.46
C CYS A 82 32.01 14.00 2.16
N THR A 83 32.42 15.19 2.61
CA THR A 83 33.69 15.37 3.34
C THR A 83 33.66 14.78 4.75
N SER A 84 32.50 14.67 5.39
CA SER A 84 32.37 14.02 6.70
C SER A 84 32.42 12.48 6.65
N HIS A 85 32.09 11.87 5.51
CA HIS A 85 32.14 10.41 5.33
C HIS A 85 33.49 9.90 4.81
N SER A 86 34.32 10.77 4.24
CA SER A 86 35.62 10.38 3.66
C SER A 86 36.75 10.24 4.71
N GLY A 87 36.45 10.34 6.00
CA GLY A 87 37.44 10.28 7.10
C GLY A 87 37.32 9.05 8.01
N SER A 88 36.58 8.01 7.65
CA SER A 88 36.33 6.87 8.57
C SER A 88 36.21 5.52 7.85
N SER A 89 37.25 5.06 7.16
CA SER A 89 37.16 3.74 6.49
C SER A 89 38.31 2.74 6.69
N GLU A 90 39.43 3.03 7.36
CA GLU A 90 40.55 2.07 7.31
C GLU A 90 41.21 1.72 8.65
N GLU A 91 41.13 2.56 9.68
CA GLU A 91 41.83 2.28 10.95
C GLU A 91 41.09 1.28 11.86
N THR A 92 39.76 1.17 11.75
CA THR A 92 38.94 0.30 12.61
C THR A 92 38.96 -1.17 12.19
N MET A 93 39.27 -1.48 10.93
CA MET A 93 39.27 -2.85 10.40
C MET A 93 40.57 -3.62 10.70
N LEU A 94 41.69 -2.91 10.94
CA LEU A 94 42.97 -3.56 11.25
C LEU A 94 43.08 -4.02 12.71
N GLN A 95 42.33 -3.40 13.62
CA GLN A 95 42.35 -3.76 15.04
C GLN A 95 41.54 -5.04 15.36
N GLU A 96 40.53 -5.38 14.54
CA GLU A 96 39.74 -6.61 14.74
C GLU A 96 40.47 -7.89 14.29
N ARG A 97 41.40 -7.79 13.33
CA ARG A 97 42.06 -8.98 12.73
C ARG A 97 43.19 -9.56 13.59
N THR A 98 43.49 -8.97 14.75
CA THR A 98 44.58 -9.42 15.66
C THR A 98 44.10 -10.12 16.92
N SER A 99 42.82 -10.52 17.01
CA SER A 99 42.35 -11.34 18.13
C SER A 99 42.30 -12.83 17.72
N PRO A 100 43.13 -13.72 18.29
CA PRO A 100 43.00 -15.15 18.04
C PRO A 100 41.76 -15.69 18.77
N HIS A 101 40.72 -16.07 18.01
CA HIS A 101 39.59 -16.83 18.53
C HIS A 101 40.05 -18.25 18.91
N PRO A 102 39.76 -18.75 20.13
CA PRO A 102 39.98 -20.16 20.44
C PRO A 102 38.92 -21.00 19.73
N SER A 103 39.37 -21.87 18.83
CA SER A 103 38.55 -22.92 18.23
C SER A 103 38.06 -23.86 19.32
N ASN A 104 36.74 -24.06 19.42
CA ASN A 104 36.18 -25.22 20.08
C ASN A 104 35.22 -25.89 19.08
N TRP A 105 35.52 -27.16 18.80
CA TRP A 105 34.63 -28.13 18.18
C TRP A 105 34.45 -29.21 19.25
N SER A 106 33.22 -29.54 19.59
CA SER A 106 32.80 -30.83 20.12
C SER A 106 31.32 -31.03 19.83
#